data_AF-A0A1V4U873-F1
#
_entry.id   AF-A0A1V4U873-F1
#
_cell.length_a   1.000
_cell.length_b   1.000
_cell.length_c   1.000
_cell.angle_alpha   90.00
_cell.angle_beta   90.00
_cell.angle_gamma   90.00
#
_symmetry.space_group_name_H-M   'P 1'
#
loop_
_entity.id
_entity.type
_entity.pdbx_description
1 polymer ?
#
loop_
_entity_poly.entity_id
_entity_poly.type
_entity_poly.pdbx_seq_one_letter_code
_entity_poly.pdbx_strand_id
1 'polypeptide(L)'
;MANQPLSGEGASASSPVPGTQKKVHRNYLIVGTILGILVILIIAAFLTLSVKADLPPDPGTGYPYTTTYAVLIPDGLPIRIAETPILVLTSGNELIMKIGDQNEKFVAGQTKTISERRAEFRALAIPLLSTNYLIEATYRGRSGPNADFFLIVRTSRQVPSFLIERILPAEIQARPA
;
A
#
# COMPACT_ATOMS: atom_id res chain seq x y z
N MET A 1 69.86 54.76 53.86
CA MET A 1 70.23 53.58 53.06
C MET A 1 69.14 53.35 52.02
N ALA A 2 69.53 52.80 50.87
CA ALA A 2 68.94 53.02 49.56
C ALA A 2 68.01 51.88 49.06
N ASN A 3 67.24 52.20 48.00
CA ASN A 3 66.74 51.36 46.89
C ASN A 3 65.39 50.61 46.95
N GLN A 4 64.43 51.10 46.15
CA GLN A 4 63.39 50.38 45.36
C GLN A 4 64.04 49.73 44.09
N PRO A 5 63.40 48.90 43.20
CA PRO A 5 62.01 49.02 42.66
C PRO A 5 61.23 47.77 42.12
N LEU A 6 59.95 48.03 41.75
CA LEU A 6 59.04 47.50 40.68
C LEU A 6 59.08 46.04 40.14
N SER A 7 57.91 45.38 39.99
CA SER A 7 57.08 45.38 38.74
C SER A 7 56.11 44.17 38.61
N GLY A 8 54.97 44.39 37.91
CA GLY A 8 54.12 43.36 37.26
C GLY A 8 52.71 43.18 37.87
N GLU A 9 51.66 43.94 37.53
CA GLU A 9 50.86 43.94 36.28
C GLU A 9 49.81 42.81 36.20
N GLY A 10 48.52 43.18 36.04
CA GLY A 10 47.56 42.31 35.36
C GLY A 10 46.14 42.21 35.93
N ALA A 11 45.23 43.01 35.34
CA ALA A 11 43.84 42.69 34.98
C ALA A 11 42.79 42.42 36.09
N SER A 12 41.82 43.32 36.29
CA SER A 12 40.58 43.49 35.50
C SER A 12 39.70 42.23 35.33
N ALA A 13 38.41 42.48 35.53
CA ALA A 13 37.28 41.81 34.88
C ALA A 13 36.78 40.49 35.50
N SER A 14 35.65 40.63 36.21
CA SER A 14 34.44 39.82 36.05
C SER A 14 34.60 38.31 35.89
N SER A 15 34.28 37.55 36.93
CA SER A 15 33.85 36.16 36.75
C SER A 15 32.36 36.08 36.39
N PRO A 16 31.97 35.13 35.52
CA PRO A 16 30.77 35.21 34.71
C PRO A 16 29.56 34.55 35.38
N VAL A 17 28.39 34.99 34.91
CA VAL A 17 27.04 34.44 35.02
C VAL A 17 26.96 32.95 35.39
N PRO A 18 26.11 32.55 36.37
CA PRO A 18 25.83 31.14 36.62
C PRO A 18 25.21 30.55 35.35
N GLY A 19 25.96 29.70 34.65
CA GLY A 19 25.46 28.90 33.56
C GLY A 19 24.29 28.07 34.08
N THR A 20 23.07 28.51 33.78
CA THR A 20 21.88 27.68 33.93
C THR A 20 22.05 26.56 32.94
N GLN A 21 22.67 25.46 33.39
CA GLN A 21 22.71 24.23 32.63
C GLN A 21 21.27 23.82 32.39
N LYS A 22 20.83 24.10 31.16
CA LYS A 22 19.54 23.72 30.61
C LYS A 22 19.52 22.19 30.65
N LYS A 23 19.01 21.62 31.75
CA LYS A 23 18.58 20.22 31.81
C LYS A 23 17.38 20.11 30.87
N VAL A 24 17.65 20.12 29.56
CA VAL A 24 16.71 19.62 28.57
C VAL A 24 16.53 18.16 28.94
N HIS A 25 15.43 17.90 29.63
CA HIS A 25 15.15 16.68 30.34
C HIS A 25 15.38 15.50 29.38
N ARG A 26 16.34 14.63 29.71
CA ARG A 26 16.70 13.40 29.00
C ARG A 26 15.46 12.58 28.57
N ASN A 27 14.35 12.72 29.30
CA ASN A 27 13.04 12.13 29.01
C ASN A 27 12.40 12.66 27.71
N TYR A 28 12.50 13.95 27.36
CA TYR A 28 11.99 14.46 26.07
C TYR A 28 12.82 13.98 24.89
N LEU A 29 14.14 13.81 25.07
CA LEU A 29 15.01 13.18 24.08
C LEU A 29 14.65 11.70 23.87
N ILE A 30 14.40 10.96 24.95
CA ILE A 30 13.97 9.54 24.85
C ILE A 30 12.59 9.43 24.21
N VAL A 31 11.62 10.25 24.60
CA VAL A 31 10.28 10.28 23.99
C VAL A 31 10.37 10.67 22.51
N GLY A 32 11.19 11.66 22.17
CA GLY A 32 11.44 12.05 20.78
C GLY A 32 12.06 10.92 19.95
N THR A 33 13.04 10.20 20.51
CA THR A 33 13.65 9.03 19.85
C THR A 33 12.66 7.88 19.69
N ILE A 34 11.87 7.54 20.71
CA ILE A 34 10.84 6.50 20.63
C ILE A 34 9.79 6.86 19.57
N LEU A 35 9.34 8.11 19.56
CA LEU A 35 8.38 8.59 18.56
C LEU A 35 8.98 8.56 17.16
N GLY A 36 10.24 8.97 17.00
CA GLY A 36 10.97 8.89 15.74
C GLY A 36 11.09 7.46 15.23
N ILE A 37 11.45 6.51 16.10
CA ILE A 37 11.52 5.08 15.75
C ILE A 37 10.13 4.55 15.37
N LEU A 38 9.09 4.91 16.12
CA LEU A 38 7.72 4.51 15.81
C LEU A 38 7.28 5.01 14.43
N VAL A 39 7.56 6.27 14.11
CA VAL A 39 7.28 6.86 12.79
C VAL A 39 8.04 6.12 11.69
N ILE A 40 9.32 5.83 11.89
CA ILE A 40 10.13 5.05 10.94
C ILE A 40 9.54 3.66 10.73
N LEU A 41 9.11 2.97 11.80
CA LEU A 41 8.48 1.65 11.71
C LEU A 41 7.15 1.71 10.95
N ILE A 42 6.32 2.73 11.17
CA ILE A 42 5.08 2.93 10.42
C ILE A 42 5.36 3.15 8.93
N ILE A 43 6.34 4.00 8.60
CA ILE A 43 6.75 4.24 7.22
C ILE A 43 7.28 2.95 6.58
N ALA A 44 8.15 2.21 7.28
CA ALA A 44 8.69 0.95 6.79
C ALA A 44 7.59 -0.11 6.58
N ALA A 45 6.63 -0.22 7.49
CA ALA A 45 5.47 -1.09 7.33
C ALA A 45 4.62 -0.71 6.12
N PHE A 46 4.41 0.59 5.90
CA PHE A 46 3.68 1.08 4.74
C PHE A 46 4.42 0.81 3.42
N LEU A 47 5.74 1.00 3.38
CA LEU A 47 6.56 0.76 2.19
C LEU A 47 6.71 -0.72 1.83
N THR A 48 6.67 -1.60 2.83
CA THR A 48 6.85 -3.06 2.66
C THR A 48 5.52 -3.83 2.54
N LEU A 49 4.40 -3.12 2.38
CA LEU A 49 3.10 -3.75 2.18
C LEU A 49 3.11 -4.54 0.86
N SER A 50 2.82 -5.84 0.97
CA SER A 50 2.79 -6.81 -0.14
C SER A 50 1.51 -7.65 -0.04
N VAL A 51 1.07 -8.17 -1.18
CA VAL A 51 -0.15 -8.99 -1.28
C VAL A 51 0.13 -10.28 -2.02
N LYS A 52 -0.26 -11.39 -1.41
CA LYS A 52 -0.34 -12.70 -2.06
C LYS A 52 -1.80 -13.01 -2.35
N ALA A 53 -2.23 -12.84 -3.60
CA ALA A 53 -3.62 -13.04 -4.00
C ALA A 53 -3.94 -14.47 -4.50
N ASP A 54 -2.93 -15.30 -4.73
CA ASP A 54 -3.11 -16.60 -5.39
C ASP A 54 -3.08 -17.81 -4.42
N LEU A 55 -3.55 -17.63 -3.18
CA LEU A 55 -3.61 -18.73 -2.22
C LEU A 55 -4.91 -19.53 -2.40
N PRO A 56 -4.89 -20.85 -2.12
CA PRO A 56 -6.10 -21.65 -2.13
C PRO A 56 -7.11 -21.10 -1.09
N PRO A 57 -8.41 -21.07 -1.44
CA PRO A 57 -9.45 -20.59 -0.53
C PRO A 57 -9.64 -21.53 0.65
N ASP A 58 -9.98 -20.97 1.81
CA ASP A 58 -10.40 -21.76 2.97
C ASP A 58 -11.81 -22.34 2.75
N PRO A 59 -12.02 -23.67 2.88
CA PRO A 59 -13.29 -24.32 2.53
C PRO A 59 -14.43 -23.91 3.47
N GLY A 60 -15.65 -23.83 2.94
CA GLY A 60 -16.86 -23.51 3.71
C GLY A 60 -16.98 -22.03 4.14
N THR A 61 -16.18 -21.15 3.55
CA THR A 61 -16.17 -19.72 3.88
C THR A 61 -17.28 -18.97 3.15
N GLY A 62 -18.06 -18.17 3.90
CA GLY A 62 -19.05 -17.25 3.33
C GLY A 62 -18.45 -15.91 2.88
N TYR A 63 -19.17 -15.20 2.01
CA TYR A 63 -18.73 -13.93 1.41
C TYR A 63 -19.69 -12.76 1.72
N PRO A 64 -19.80 -12.31 2.98
CA PRO A 64 -20.82 -11.34 3.38
C PRO A 64 -20.49 -9.90 2.93
N TYR A 65 -19.25 -9.60 2.60
CA TYR A 65 -18.83 -8.26 2.16
C TYR A 65 -18.78 -8.21 0.64
N THR A 66 -19.42 -7.22 0.04
CA THR A 66 -19.45 -7.03 -1.41
C THR A 66 -19.06 -5.59 -1.76
N THR A 67 -18.18 -5.45 -2.75
CA THR A 67 -17.79 -4.15 -3.33
C THR A 67 -17.84 -4.22 -4.84
N THR A 68 -18.38 -3.18 -5.46
CA THR A 68 -18.54 -3.04 -6.92
C THR A 68 -17.52 -2.05 -7.47
N TYR A 69 -16.93 -2.39 -8.62
CA TYR A 69 -15.98 -1.54 -9.31
C TYR A 69 -16.31 -1.46 -10.80
N ALA A 70 -16.23 -0.26 -11.36
CA ALA A 70 -16.09 -0.04 -12.80
C ALA A 70 -14.60 0.03 -13.12
N VAL A 71 -14.13 -0.83 -14.03
CA VAL A 71 -12.71 -1.05 -14.31
C VAL A 71 -12.46 -0.95 -15.81
N LEU A 72 -11.57 -0.03 -16.19
CA LEU A 72 -11.07 0.09 -17.55
C LEU A 72 -9.69 -0.57 -17.65
N ILE A 73 -9.57 -1.57 -18.52
CA ILE A 73 -8.32 -2.30 -18.79
C ILE A 73 -7.83 -1.96 -20.20
N PRO A 74 -6.57 -1.54 -20.41
CA PRO A 74 -6.06 -1.26 -21.74
C PRO A 74 -6.03 -2.52 -22.61
N ASP A 75 -6.53 -2.40 -23.85
CA ASP A 75 -6.54 -3.49 -24.82
C ASP A 75 -5.16 -3.66 -25.47
N GLY A 76 -4.67 -4.90 -25.55
CA GLY A 76 -3.40 -5.25 -26.17
C GLY A 76 -2.15 -4.94 -25.33
N LEU A 77 -2.29 -4.35 -24.14
CA LEU A 77 -1.16 -4.03 -23.26
C LEU A 77 -1.14 -4.94 -22.02
N PRO A 78 -0.05 -5.66 -21.75
CA PRO A 78 0.07 -6.44 -20.52
C PRO A 78 0.22 -5.50 -19.32
N ILE A 79 -0.66 -5.67 -18.34
CA ILE A 79 -0.62 -4.97 -17.04
C ILE A 79 -0.37 -5.97 -15.91
N ARG A 80 -0.05 -5.49 -14.72
CA ARG A 80 0.17 -6.33 -13.54
C ARG A 80 -0.74 -5.91 -12.39
N ILE A 81 -1.54 -6.84 -11.88
CA ILE A 81 -2.33 -6.64 -10.66
C ILE A 81 -1.82 -7.62 -9.62
N ALA A 82 -1.38 -7.12 -8.45
CA ALA A 82 -0.86 -7.96 -7.37
C ALA A 82 0.12 -9.05 -7.86
N GLU A 83 1.12 -8.64 -8.66
CA GLU A 83 2.14 -9.50 -9.30
C GLU A 83 1.64 -10.47 -10.39
N THR A 84 0.32 -10.54 -10.63
CA THR A 84 -0.27 -11.38 -11.67
C THR A 84 -0.34 -10.61 -12.99
N PRO A 85 0.27 -11.11 -14.08
CA PRO A 85 0.17 -10.47 -15.39
C PRO A 85 -1.25 -10.66 -15.97
N ILE A 86 -1.83 -9.59 -16.46
CA ILE A 86 -3.13 -9.58 -17.12
C ILE A 86 -2.97 -8.98 -18.51
N LEU A 87 -3.44 -9.70 -19.53
CA LEU A 87 -3.50 -9.21 -20.91
C LEU A 87 -4.92 -9.35 -21.41
N VAL A 88 -5.45 -8.26 -21.93
CA VAL A 88 -6.77 -8.22 -22.57
C VAL A 88 -6.59 -8.07 -24.07
N LEU A 89 -7.33 -8.87 -24.83
CA LEU A 89 -7.43 -8.79 -26.28
C LEU A 89 -8.91 -8.78 -26.67
N THR A 90 -9.39 -7.66 -27.18
CA THR A 90 -10.77 -7.54 -27.64
C THR A 90 -10.88 -7.84 -29.14
N SER A 91 -11.96 -8.52 -29.55
CA SER A 91 -12.32 -8.75 -30.94
C SER A 91 -13.84 -8.68 -31.11
N GLY A 92 -14.33 -7.56 -31.62
CA GLY A 92 -15.77 -7.30 -31.73
C GLY A 92 -16.47 -7.30 -30.36
N ASN A 93 -17.46 -8.19 -30.20
CA ASN A 93 -18.21 -8.38 -28.94
C ASN A 93 -17.58 -9.41 -28.01
N GLU A 94 -16.47 -10.02 -28.41
CA GLU A 94 -15.75 -10.99 -27.61
C GLU A 94 -14.45 -10.40 -27.08
N LEU A 95 -13.99 -10.94 -25.97
CA LEU A 95 -12.72 -10.58 -25.37
C LEU A 95 -12.06 -11.84 -24.83
N ILE A 96 -10.75 -11.95 -25.02
CA ILE A 96 -9.91 -12.95 -24.37
C ILE A 96 -9.08 -12.22 -23.33
N MET A 97 -9.19 -12.63 -22.08
CA MET A 97 -8.38 -12.14 -20.97
C MET A 97 -7.49 -13.25 -20.48
N LYS A 98 -6.18 -13.03 -20.56
CA LYS A 98 -5.17 -13.89 -19.96
C LYS A 98 -4.85 -13.38 -18.56
N ILE A 99 -4.99 -14.22 -17.54
CA ILE A 99 -4.70 -13.93 -16.13
C ILE A 99 -3.67 -14.95 -15.66
N GLY A 100 -2.41 -14.53 -15.53
CA GLY A 100 -1.30 -15.47 -15.34
C GLY A 100 -1.22 -16.44 -16.51
N ASP A 101 -1.39 -17.73 -16.24
CA ASP A 101 -1.40 -18.80 -17.24
C ASP A 101 -2.81 -19.23 -17.70
N GLN A 102 -3.86 -18.62 -17.13
CA GLN A 102 -5.25 -18.94 -17.45
C GLN A 102 -5.79 -18.01 -18.54
N ASN A 103 -6.55 -18.56 -19.50
CA ASN A 103 -7.24 -17.78 -20.51
C ASN A 103 -8.75 -17.85 -20.28
N GLU A 104 -9.37 -16.69 -20.14
CA GLU A 104 -10.80 -16.54 -19.96
C GLU A 104 -11.41 -15.81 -21.15
N LYS A 105 -12.41 -16.41 -21.78
CA LYS A 105 -13.17 -15.78 -22.86
C LYS A 105 -14.40 -15.08 -22.27
N PHE A 106 -14.63 -13.83 -22.63
CA PHE A 106 -15.83 -13.07 -22.28
C PHE A 106 -16.61 -12.70 -23.53
N VAL A 107 -17.93 -12.67 -23.39
CA VAL A 107 -18.85 -12.06 -24.36
C VAL A 107 -19.48 -10.84 -23.70
N ALA A 108 -19.67 -9.76 -24.46
CA ALA A 108 -20.26 -8.53 -23.92
C ALA A 108 -21.63 -8.81 -23.26
N GLY A 109 -21.83 -8.30 -22.06
CA GLY A 109 -23.00 -8.53 -21.21
C GLY A 109 -22.95 -9.82 -20.37
N GLN A 110 -21.96 -10.69 -20.59
CA GLN A 110 -21.81 -11.92 -19.80
C GLN A 110 -21.05 -11.65 -18.50
N THR A 111 -21.64 -12.06 -17.38
CA THR A 111 -20.96 -12.16 -16.09
C THR A 111 -20.29 -13.52 -15.95
N LYS A 112 -19.02 -13.54 -15.54
CA LYS A 112 -18.28 -14.76 -15.21
C LYS A 112 -17.60 -14.63 -13.88
N THR A 113 -17.63 -15.71 -13.10
CA THR A 113 -16.77 -15.86 -11.93
C THR A 113 -15.39 -16.26 -12.39
N ILE A 114 -14.38 -15.43 -12.10
CA ILE A 114 -13.00 -15.67 -12.54
C ILE A 114 -12.37 -16.77 -11.69
N SER A 115 -12.37 -16.62 -10.37
CA SER A 115 -11.81 -17.60 -9.46
C SER A 115 -12.18 -17.26 -8.02
N GLU A 116 -12.30 -18.30 -7.19
CA GLU A 116 -12.36 -18.19 -5.73
C GLU A 116 -10.97 -18.44 -5.17
N ARG A 117 -10.39 -17.46 -4.47
CA ARG A 117 -9.03 -17.52 -3.95
C ARG A 117 -8.93 -16.86 -2.59
N ARG A 118 -7.76 -16.93 -1.98
CA ARG A 118 -7.44 -16.25 -0.72
C ARG A 118 -6.34 -15.23 -0.94
N ALA A 119 -6.59 -14.02 -0.45
CA ALA A 119 -5.63 -12.92 -0.43
C ALA A 119 -5.04 -12.77 0.98
N GLU A 120 -3.73 -12.65 1.06
CA GLU A 120 -2.99 -12.38 2.29
C GLU A 120 -2.16 -11.10 2.14
N PHE A 121 -2.49 -10.10 2.97
CA PHE A 121 -1.80 -8.82 3.05
C PHE A 121 -0.72 -8.89 4.12
N ARG A 122 0.52 -8.54 3.77
CA ARG A 122 1.68 -8.60 4.66
C ARG A 122 2.44 -7.28 4.68
N ALA A 123 2.88 -6.84 5.84
CA ALA A 123 3.84 -5.74 6.00
C ALA A 123 5.02 -6.22 6.84
N LEU A 124 6.25 -5.86 6.47
CA LEU A 124 7.47 -6.35 7.13
C LEU A 124 7.49 -7.90 7.27
N ALA A 125 6.97 -8.60 6.25
CA ALA A 125 6.76 -10.06 6.25
C ALA A 125 5.77 -10.61 7.30
N ILE A 126 5.09 -9.76 8.07
CA ILE A 126 4.08 -10.12 9.06
C ILE A 126 2.69 -10.08 8.42
N PRO A 127 1.86 -11.13 8.57
CA PRO A 127 0.48 -11.11 8.09
C PRO A 127 -0.36 -10.07 8.84
N LEU A 128 -0.98 -9.16 8.10
CA LEU A 128 -1.88 -8.14 8.63
C LEU A 128 -3.35 -8.56 8.48
N LEU A 129 -3.71 -9.08 7.32
CA LEU A 129 -5.08 -9.48 6.98
C LEU A 129 -5.04 -10.65 6.01
N SER A 130 -5.92 -11.62 6.21
CA SER A 130 -6.18 -12.69 5.26
C SER A 130 -7.68 -12.79 5.01
N THR A 131 -8.07 -12.90 3.74
CA THR A 131 -9.47 -13.04 3.35
C THR A 131 -9.61 -13.92 2.13
N ASN A 132 -10.59 -14.82 2.13
CA ASN A 132 -11.08 -15.36 0.86
C ASN A 132 -11.75 -14.25 0.07
N TYR A 133 -11.67 -14.35 -1.25
CA TYR A 133 -12.34 -13.46 -2.18
C TYR A 133 -12.85 -14.22 -3.40
N LEU A 134 -13.93 -13.69 -3.97
CA LEU A 134 -14.53 -14.14 -5.21
C LEU A 134 -14.74 -12.93 -6.10
N ILE A 135 -14.30 -13.03 -7.35
CA ILE A 135 -14.45 -11.97 -8.35
C ILE A 135 -15.42 -12.44 -9.43
N GLU A 136 -16.51 -11.71 -9.58
CA GLU A 136 -17.39 -11.80 -10.75
C GLU A 136 -17.08 -10.61 -11.65
N ALA A 137 -16.79 -10.88 -12.92
CA ALA A 137 -16.48 -9.87 -13.92
C ALA A 137 -17.52 -9.90 -15.02
N THR A 138 -18.06 -8.73 -15.36
CA THR A 138 -18.97 -8.54 -16.49
C THR A 138 -18.29 -7.65 -17.51
N TYR A 139 -18.00 -8.20 -18.69
CA TYR A 139 -17.47 -7.40 -19.79
C TYR A 139 -18.61 -6.56 -20.39
N ARG A 140 -18.48 -5.23 -20.35
CA ARG A 140 -19.50 -4.29 -20.85
C ARG A 140 -19.28 -3.89 -22.31
N GLY A 141 -18.10 -4.14 -22.85
CA GLY A 141 -17.72 -3.76 -24.21
C GLY A 141 -16.43 -2.93 -24.23
N ARG A 142 -16.10 -2.39 -25.40
CA ARG A 142 -14.98 -1.45 -25.54
C ARG A 142 -15.42 -0.04 -25.17
N SER A 143 -14.58 0.67 -24.43
CA SER A 143 -14.66 2.09 -24.17
C SER A 143 -13.37 2.76 -24.66
N GLY A 144 -13.37 3.16 -25.95
CA GLY A 144 -12.18 3.70 -26.61
C GLY A 144 -11.07 2.64 -26.76
N PRO A 145 -9.82 2.92 -26.30
CA PRO A 145 -8.72 1.96 -26.33
C PRO A 145 -8.79 0.90 -25.20
N ASN A 146 -9.79 0.98 -24.32
CA ASN A 146 -9.89 0.12 -23.15
C ASN A 146 -11.08 -0.84 -23.27
N ALA A 147 -10.98 -1.98 -22.60
CA ALA A 147 -12.11 -2.84 -22.29
C ALA A 147 -12.76 -2.38 -20.98
N ASP A 148 -14.08 -2.22 -20.99
CA ASP A 148 -14.89 -1.85 -19.81
C ASP A 148 -15.40 -3.10 -19.11
N PHE A 149 -15.12 -3.18 -17.81
CA PHE A 149 -15.55 -4.24 -16.92
C PHE A 149 -16.33 -3.69 -15.74
N PHE A 150 -17.36 -4.42 -15.36
CA PHE A 150 -17.97 -4.30 -14.04
C PHE A 150 -17.57 -5.48 -13.19
N LEU A 151 -16.87 -5.20 -12.10
CA LEU A 151 -16.40 -6.19 -11.16
C LEU A 151 -17.25 -6.17 -9.90
N ILE A 152 -17.67 -7.34 -9.45
CA ILE A 152 -18.24 -7.57 -8.14
C ILE A 152 -17.21 -8.38 -7.37
N VAL A 153 -16.62 -7.76 -6.36
CA VAL A 153 -15.64 -8.40 -5.48
C VAL A 153 -16.35 -8.73 -4.18
N ARG A 154 -16.47 -10.02 -3.88
CA ARG A 154 -16.99 -10.47 -2.58
C ARG A 154 -15.85 -10.99 -1.72
N THR A 155 -15.85 -10.65 -0.44
CA THR A 155 -14.80 -11.07 0.50
C THR A 155 -15.38 -11.66 1.77
N SER A 156 -14.63 -12.58 2.37
CA SER A 156 -14.97 -13.19 3.66
C SER A 156 -14.79 -12.26 4.85
N ARG A 157 -13.85 -11.31 4.73
CA ARG A 157 -13.59 -10.26 5.73
C ARG A 157 -13.61 -8.90 5.06
N GLN A 158 -13.99 -7.88 5.82
CA GLN A 158 -13.93 -6.51 5.35
C GLN A 158 -12.47 -6.15 5.07
N VAL A 159 -12.18 -5.76 3.83
CA VAL A 159 -10.85 -5.28 3.43
C VAL A 159 -10.85 -3.75 3.49
N PRO A 160 -9.98 -3.13 4.30
CA PRO A 160 -9.82 -1.69 4.31
C PRO A 160 -9.46 -1.13 2.93
N SER A 161 -10.05 0.01 2.54
CA SER A 161 -9.86 0.62 1.22
C SER A 161 -8.40 0.92 0.90
N PHE A 162 -7.61 1.37 1.88
CA PHE A 162 -6.20 1.69 1.70
C PHE A 162 -5.36 0.47 1.23
N LEU A 163 -5.79 -0.75 1.55
CA LEU A 163 -5.13 -1.96 1.07
C LEU A 163 -5.46 -2.24 -0.41
N ILE A 164 -6.68 -1.89 -0.83
CA ILE A 164 -7.14 -2.04 -2.22
C ILE A 164 -6.45 -1.03 -3.14
N GLU A 165 -6.32 0.22 -2.70
CA GLU A 165 -5.65 1.27 -3.46
C GLU A 165 -4.17 0.95 -3.75
N ARG A 166 -3.52 0.18 -2.88
CA ARG A 166 -2.11 -0.22 -3.06
C ARG A 166 -1.91 -1.34 -4.08
N ILE A 167 -2.88 -2.24 -4.22
CA ILE A 167 -2.79 -3.39 -5.15
C ILE A 167 -3.25 -3.06 -6.56
N LEU A 168 -4.05 -2.01 -6.72
CA LEU A 168 -4.53 -1.57 -8.02
C LEU A 168 -3.43 -0.76 -8.72
N PRO A 169 -2.93 -1.22 -9.87
CA PRO A 169 -1.96 -0.46 -10.66
C PRO A 169 -2.59 0.85 -11.15
N ALA A 170 -1.78 1.91 -11.25
CA ALA A 170 -2.24 3.23 -11.66
C ALA A 170 -2.81 3.26 -13.09
N GLU A 171 -2.42 2.29 -13.91
CA GLU A 171 -2.89 2.08 -15.27
C GLU A 171 -4.35 1.61 -15.34
N ILE A 172 -4.90 1.07 -14.23
CA ILE A 172 -6.30 0.67 -14.13
C ILE A 172 -7.11 1.81 -13.53
N GLN A 173 -8.11 2.28 -14.28
CA GLN A 173 -9.13 3.16 -13.73
C GLN A 173 -10.20 2.31 -13.06
N ALA A 174 -9.97 1.98 -11.79
CA ALA A 174 -10.97 1.36 -10.93
C ALA A 174 -11.72 2.46 -10.16
N ARG A 175 -13.02 2.57 -10.37
CA ARG A 175 -13.90 3.49 -9.63
C ARG A 175 -14.95 2.68 -8.88
N PRO A 176 -15.22 3.00 -7.60
CA PRO A 176 -16.40 2.46 -6.93
C PRO A 176 -17.63 2.76 -7.78
N ALA A 177 -18.45 1.74 -8.02
CA ALA A 177 -19.65 1.81 -8.85
C ALA A 177 -20.91 1.73 -8.01
#